data_AF-A0A2K9EB92-F1
#
_entry.id   AF-A0A2K9EB92-F1
#
_cell.length_a   1.000
_cell.length_b   1.000
_cell.length_c   1.000
_cell.angle_alpha   90.00
_cell.angle_beta   90.00
_cell.angle_gamma   90.00
#
_symmetry.space_group_name_H-M   'P 1'
#
loop_
_entity.id
_entity.type
_entity.pdbx_description
1 polymer ?
#
loop_
_entity_poly.entity_id
_entity_poly.type
_entity_poly.pdbx_seq_one_letter_code
_entity_poly.pdbx_strand_id
1 'polypeptide(L)'
;MKNKNLSDSFNNAIKGIIYVIKSERNMKIHVAVSILVLFMSLFLDLTKLEFIVICFSIGMVMTAEIFNTAIEEIVDLITTGYHPKIRIIKDVAAGGVLVASFISLIIGYFIFFDRVSTGLEIGVERIRQYPMHIAVIASVITIVIVLVIKSFSPKYTPLKGGMPSGHAAIASSITTAVALWSSNINLTILCLILLFLVVQSRIESKIHNFMEVFVGTIIGFIVTLFLFSIFHKP
;
A
#
# COMPACT_ATOMS: atom_id res chain seq x y z
N MET A 1 -30.45 27.91 -11.47
CA MET A 1 -31.90 27.73 -11.79
C MET A 1 -32.68 27.67 -10.47
N LYS A 2 -33.85 28.29 -10.38
CA LYS A 2 -34.67 28.32 -9.14
C LYS A 2 -35.39 26.96 -9.00
N ASN A 3 -35.06 26.18 -7.96
CA ASN A 3 -35.67 24.86 -7.73
C ASN A 3 -37.15 25.04 -7.35
N LYS A 4 -38.04 24.28 -7.99
CA LYS A 4 -39.49 24.38 -7.72
C LYS A 4 -39.88 23.52 -6.53
N ASN A 5 -39.28 22.32 -6.39
CA ASN A 5 -39.55 21.37 -5.31
C ASN A 5 -38.26 20.84 -4.64
N LEU A 6 -38.36 20.29 -3.42
CA LEU A 6 -37.22 19.69 -2.69
C LEU A 6 -36.52 18.58 -3.49
N SER A 7 -37.29 17.76 -4.21
CA SER A 7 -36.75 16.69 -5.07
C SER A 7 -35.83 17.24 -6.17
N ASP A 8 -36.16 18.42 -6.74
CA ASP A 8 -35.32 19.06 -7.76
C ASP A 8 -33.98 19.51 -7.17
N SER A 9 -33.97 19.99 -5.92
CA SER A 9 -32.74 20.35 -5.21
C SER A 9 -31.81 19.15 -5.01
N PHE A 10 -32.35 18.00 -4.57
CA PHE A 10 -31.56 16.77 -4.42
C PHE A 10 -31.04 16.26 -5.76
N ASN A 11 -31.89 16.24 -6.80
CA ASN A 11 -31.47 15.84 -8.13
C ASN A 11 -30.34 16.73 -8.67
N ASN A 12 -30.38 18.04 -8.42
CA ASN A 12 -29.32 18.95 -8.82
C ASN A 12 -28.02 18.71 -8.05
N ALA A 13 -28.09 18.47 -6.74
CA ALA A 13 -26.92 18.11 -5.93
C ALA A 13 -26.28 16.78 -6.39
N ILE A 14 -27.10 15.75 -6.65
CA ILE A 14 -26.64 14.45 -7.14
C ILE A 14 -25.97 14.59 -8.51
N LYS A 15 -26.54 15.40 -9.43
CA LYS A 15 -25.91 15.70 -10.72
C LYS A 15 -24.54 16.34 -10.55
N GLY A 16 -24.39 17.25 -9.58
CA GLY A 16 -23.09 17.85 -9.23
C GLY A 16 -22.07 16.81 -8.76
N ILE A 17 -22.47 15.89 -7.88
CA ILE A 17 -21.58 14.79 -7.43
C ILE A 17 -21.19 13.89 -8.61
N ILE A 18 -22.16 13.50 -9.45
CA ILE A 18 -21.91 12.67 -10.64
C ILE A 18 -20.96 13.36 -11.62
N TYR A 19 -21.08 14.69 -11.77
CA TYR A 19 -20.18 15.49 -12.60
C TYR A 19 -18.72 15.35 -12.12
N VAL A 20 -18.46 15.64 -10.84
CA VAL A 20 -17.10 15.58 -10.26
C VAL A 20 -16.52 14.17 -10.35
N ILE A 21 -17.32 13.14 -10.10
CA ILE A 21 -16.88 11.73 -10.24
C ILE A 21 -16.47 11.40 -11.68
N LYS A 22 -17.11 12.01 -12.68
CA LYS A 22 -16.82 11.73 -14.10
C LYS A 22 -15.68 12.58 -14.65
N SER A 23 -15.56 13.84 -14.24
CA SER A 23 -14.53 14.76 -14.71
C SER A 23 -13.18 14.42 -14.08
N GLU A 24 -13.12 14.31 -12.75
CA GLU A 24 -11.85 14.26 -12.03
C GLU A 24 -11.31 12.85 -11.84
N ARG A 25 -10.03 12.66 -12.21
CA ARG A 25 -9.31 11.39 -12.00
C ARG A 25 -9.11 11.11 -10.52
N ASN A 26 -8.78 12.13 -9.73
CA ASN A 26 -8.51 12.00 -8.30
C ASN A 26 -9.79 11.60 -7.55
N MET A 27 -10.94 12.24 -7.85
CA MET A 27 -12.24 11.80 -7.35
C MET A 27 -12.54 10.33 -7.64
N LYS A 28 -12.29 9.83 -8.86
CA LYS A 28 -12.48 8.40 -9.19
C LYS A 28 -11.65 7.48 -8.29
N ILE A 29 -10.39 7.86 -8.03
CA ILE A 29 -9.50 7.12 -7.15
C ILE A 29 -10.04 7.15 -5.72
N HIS A 30 -10.42 8.32 -5.20
CA HIS A 30 -10.98 8.44 -3.85
C HIS A 30 -12.25 7.61 -3.68
N VAL A 31 -13.16 7.61 -4.65
CA VAL A 31 -14.37 6.76 -4.62
C VAL A 31 -14.00 5.27 -4.63
N ALA A 32 -13.10 4.83 -5.51
CA ALA A 32 -12.69 3.42 -5.58
C ALA A 32 -12.04 2.95 -4.27
N VAL A 33 -11.14 3.75 -3.70
CA VAL A 33 -10.49 3.46 -2.41
C VAL A 33 -11.52 3.46 -1.28
N SER A 34 -12.47 4.39 -1.27
CA SER A 34 -13.51 4.46 -0.25
C SER A 34 -14.42 3.21 -0.27
N ILE A 35 -14.80 2.73 -1.45
CA ILE A 35 -15.56 1.48 -1.59
C ILE A 35 -14.76 0.30 -1.06
N LEU A 36 -13.47 0.21 -1.38
CA LEU A 36 -12.60 -0.85 -0.88
C LEU A 36 -12.51 -0.83 0.65
N VAL A 37 -12.30 0.35 1.26
CA VAL A 37 -12.20 0.52 2.71
C VAL A 37 -13.51 0.16 3.41
N LEU A 38 -14.66 0.61 2.87
CA LEU A 38 -15.98 0.26 3.39
C LEU A 38 -16.30 -1.23 3.23
N PHE A 39 -15.79 -1.87 2.19
CA PHE A 39 -15.93 -3.30 2.02
C PHE A 39 -15.08 -4.06 3.04
N MET A 40 -13.82 -3.66 3.23
CA MET A 40 -12.92 -4.25 4.23
C MET A 40 -13.46 -4.10 5.66
N SER A 41 -14.10 -2.98 5.99
CA SER A 41 -14.69 -2.76 7.32
C SER A 41 -15.88 -3.67 7.65
N LEU A 42 -16.47 -4.37 6.66
CA LEU A 42 -17.49 -5.39 6.92
C LEU A 42 -16.90 -6.70 7.43
N PHE A 43 -15.63 -6.98 7.13
CA PHE A 43 -14.93 -8.22 7.54
C PHE A 43 -14.05 -8.03 8.77
N LEU A 44 -13.73 -6.78 9.09
CA LEU A 44 -12.98 -6.40 10.27
C LEU A 44 -14.03 -5.95 11.28
N ASP A 45 -14.16 -6.62 12.44
CA ASP A 45 -15.25 -6.43 13.43
C ASP A 45 -15.28 -5.02 14.09
N LEU A 46 -15.37 -3.95 13.30
CA LEU A 46 -15.20 -2.56 13.71
C LEU A 46 -16.23 -2.16 14.77
N THR A 47 -15.78 -1.38 15.75
CA THR A 47 -16.73 -0.75 16.68
C THR A 47 -17.57 0.30 15.93
N LYS A 48 -18.76 0.60 16.45
CA LYS A 48 -19.63 1.64 15.85
C LYS A 48 -18.92 2.99 15.72
N LEU A 49 -18.07 3.35 16.69
CA LEU A 49 -17.31 4.60 16.65
C LEU A 49 -16.23 4.57 15.58
N GLU A 50 -15.48 3.47 15.44
CA GLU A 50 -14.48 3.30 14.38
C GLU A 50 -15.11 3.43 12.99
N PHE A 51 -16.25 2.78 12.78
CA PHE A 51 -16.96 2.86 11.50
C PHE A 51 -17.44 4.29 11.20
N ILE A 52 -18.01 4.99 12.19
CA ILE A 52 -18.40 6.40 12.04
C ILE A 52 -17.21 7.28 11.67
N VAL A 53 -16.06 7.08 12.32
CA VAL A 53 -14.84 7.84 12.06
C VAL A 53 -14.28 7.58 10.64
N ILE A 54 -14.37 6.34 10.15
CA ILE A 54 -14.03 6.02 8.75
C ILE A 54 -14.97 6.73 7.79
N CYS A 55 -16.29 6.63 7.99
CA CYS A 55 -17.28 7.31 7.14
C CYS A 55 -17.06 8.82 7.12
N PHE A 56 -16.75 9.41 8.27
CA PHE A 56 -16.45 10.84 8.38
C PHE A 56 -15.18 11.21 7.63
N SER A 57 -14.12 10.41 7.74
CA SER A 57 -12.84 10.63 7.05
C SER A 57 -13.01 10.57 5.53
N ILE A 58 -13.73 9.57 5.03
CA ILE A 58 -14.11 9.45 3.62
C ILE A 58 -14.90 10.68 3.16
N GLY A 59 -15.92 11.07 3.93
CA GLY A 59 -16.75 12.23 3.64
C GLY A 59 -15.95 13.54 3.58
N MET A 60 -14.98 13.72 4.48
CA MET A 60 -14.10 14.89 4.50
C MET A 60 -13.26 14.98 3.23
N VAL A 61 -12.63 13.87 2.80
CA VAL A 61 -11.81 13.83 1.59
C VAL A 61 -12.65 14.11 0.34
N MET A 62 -13.81 13.46 0.22
CA MET A 62 -14.73 13.70 -0.90
C MET A 62 -15.20 15.15 -0.95
N THR A 63 -15.52 15.73 0.21
CA THR A 63 -15.95 17.14 0.30
C THR A 63 -14.84 18.08 -0.12
N ALA A 64 -13.61 17.85 0.33
CA ALA A 64 -12.45 18.66 -0.07
C ALA A 64 -12.22 18.60 -1.59
N GLU A 65 -12.33 17.42 -2.19
CA GLU A 65 -12.18 17.23 -3.63
C GLU A 65 -13.29 17.94 -4.42
N ILE A 66 -14.55 17.85 -3.98
CA ILE A 66 -15.66 18.60 -4.60
C ILE A 66 -15.41 20.11 -4.56
N PHE A 67 -14.91 20.63 -3.43
CA PHE A 67 -14.54 22.05 -3.34
C PHE A 67 -13.36 22.41 -4.24
N ASN A 68 -12.35 21.54 -4.35
CA ASN A 68 -11.24 21.74 -5.28
C ASN A 68 -11.75 21.89 -6.72
N THR A 69 -12.57 20.94 -7.19
CA THR A 69 -13.14 21.00 -8.55
C THR A 69 -14.01 22.24 -8.73
N ALA A 70 -14.83 22.61 -7.74
CA ALA A 70 -15.65 23.82 -7.83
C ALA A 70 -14.79 25.09 -7.99
N ILE A 71 -13.67 25.18 -7.28
CA ILE A 71 -12.71 26.29 -7.40
C ILE A 71 -12.05 26.27 -8.77
N GLU A 72 -11.64 25.10 -9.27
CA GLU A 72 -11.05 24.96 -10.61
C GLU A 72 -12.00 25.43 -11.71
N GLU A 73 -13.27 25.00 -11.69
CA GLU A 73 -14.30 25.42 -12.64
C GLU A 73 -14.56 26.94 -12.61
N ILE A 74 -14.58 27.54 -11.40
CA ILE A 74 -14.73 29.01 -11.26
C ILE A 74 -13.53 29.73 -11.88
N VAL A 75 -12.32 29.25 -11.62
CA VAL A 75 -11.09 29.85 -12.12
C VAL A 75 -11.00 29.74 -13.65
N ASP A 76 -11.36 28.58 -14.21
CA ASP A 76 -11.33 28.31 -15.64
C ASP A 76 -12.42 29.08 -16.40
N LEU A 77 -13.52 29.45 -15.72
CA LEU A 77 -14.53 30.35 -16.26
C LEU A 77 -14.03 31.81 -16.36
N ILE A 78 -13.21 32.27 -15.40
CA ILE A 78 -12.79 33.67 -15.31
C ILE A 78 -11.71 34.02 -16.36
N THR A 79 -10.81 33.08 -16.67
CA THR A 79 -9.76 33.33 -17.67
C THR A 79 -9.24 32.05 -18.31
N THR A 80 -8.87 32.18 -19.58
CA THR A 80 -8.24 31.12 -20.38
C THR A 80 -6.71 31.27 -20.47
N GLY A 81 -6.15 32.36 -19.94
CA GLY A 81 -4.72 32.67 -19.97
C GLY A 81 -4.00 32.34 -18.66
N TYR A 82 -2.70 32.03 -18.75
CA TYR A 82 -1.87 31.77 -17.57
C TYR A 82 -1.73 33.04 -16.72
N HIS A 83 -2.16 32.98 -15.46
CA HIS A 83 -1.98 34.05 -14.48
C HIS A 83 -1.32 33.49 -13.20
N PRO A 84 -0.21 34.07 -12.69
CA PRO A 84 0.50 33.53 -11.53
C PRO A 84 -0.37 33.33 -10.28
N LYS A 85 -1.33 34.24 -10.04
CA LYS A 85 -2.27 34.11 -8.91
C LYS A 85 -3.23 32.92 -9.05
N ILE A 86 -3.61 32.56 -10.27
CA ILE A 86 -4.52 31.44 -10.53
C ILE A 86 -3.85 30.12 -10.23
N ARG A 87 -2.58 30.00 -10.61
CA ARG A 87 -1.76 28.86 -10.21
C ARG A 87 -1.76 28.69 -8.70
N ILE A 88 -1.53 29.77 -7.94
CA ILE A 88 -1.55 29.72 -6.46
C ILE A 88 -2.92 29.27 -5.95
N ILE A 89 -4.03 29.77 -6.51
CA ILE A 89 -5.38 29.37 -6.09
C ILE A 89 -5.59 27.86 -6.30
N LYS A 90 -5.24 27.34 -7.48
CA LYS A 90 -5.34 25.90 -7.78
C LYS A 90 -4.43 25.07 -6.88
N ASP A 91 -3.19 25.51 -6.67
CA ASP A 91 -2.22 24.82 -5.81
C ASP A 91 -2.71 24.77 -4.34
N VAL A 92 -3.33 25.85 -3.84
CA VAL A 92 -3.89 25.90 -2.48
C VAL A 92 -5.12 25.00 -2.35
N ALA A 93 -6.01 25.01 -3.33
CA ALA A 93 -7.20 24.14 -3.34
C ALA A 93 -6.79 22.65 -3.34
N ALA A 94 -5.84 22.27 -4.19
CA ALA A 94 -5.27 20.92 -4.22
C ALA A 94 -4.53 20.58 -2.91
N GLY A 95 -3.85 21.56 -2.31
CA GLY A 95 -3.23 21.43 -0.99
C GLY A 95 -4.23 21.08 0.12
N GLY A 96 -5.45 21.62 0.05
CA GLY A 96 -6.55 21.26 0.97
C GLY A 96 -6.95 19.79 0.87
N VAL A 97 -7.08 19.27 -0.36
CA VAL A 97 -7.35 17.84 -0.61
C VAL A 97 -6.23 16.96 -0.06
N LEU A 98 -4.97 17.38 -0.25
CA LEU A 98 -3.81 16.64 0.25
C LEU A 98 -3.83 16.52 1.77
N VAL A 99 -4.14 17.62 2.49
CA VAL A 99 -4.24 17.60 3.96
C VAL A 99 -5.38 16.69 4.42
N ALA A 100 -6.56 16.78 3.81
CA ALA A 100 -7.69 15.92 4.14
C ALA A 100 -7.36 14.43 3.91
N SER A 101 -6.71 14.12 2.78
CA SER A 101 -6.30 12.76 2.42
C SER A 101 -5.26 12.21 3.40
N PHE A 102 -4.31 13.04 3.83
CA PHE A 102 -3.29 12.65 4.81
C PHE A 102 -3.89 12.36 6.19
N ILE A 103 -4.84 13.17 6.65
CA ILE A 103 -5.56 12.92 7.91
C ILE A 103 -6.36 11.62 7.81
N SER A 104 -7.08 11.40 6.69
CA SER A 104 -7.82 10.16 6.47
C SER A 104 -6.91 8.92 6.46
N LEU A 105 -5.68 9.06 5.94
CA LEU A 105 -4.69 7.98 5.97
C LEU A 105 -4.25 7.64 7.39
N ILE A 106 -3.98 8.66 8.22
CA ILE A 106 -3.60 8.47 9.63
C ILE A 106 -4.72 7.78 10.40
N ILE A 107 -5.96 8.23 10.22
CA ILE A 107 -7.14 7.63 10.86
C ILE A 107 -7.29 6.16 10.44
N GLY A 108 -7.19 5.89 9.13
CA GLY A 108 -7.24 4.52 8.61
C GLY A 108 -6.13 3.65 9.20
N TYR A 109 -4.91 4.16 9.30
CA TYR A 109 -3.80 3.45 9.93
C TYR A 109 -4.14 3.04 11.37
N PHE A 110 -4.57 3.98 12.23
CA PHE A 110 -4.85 3.66 13.63
C PHE A 110 -6.01 2.66 13.80
N ILE A 111 -7.05 2.74 12.98
CA ILE A 111 -8.20 1.83 13.09
C ILE A 111 -7.85 0.42 12.57
N PHE A 112 -7.11 0.33 11.48
CA PHE A 112 -6.81 -0.95 10.85
C PHE A 112 -5.55 -1.63 11.39
N PHE A 113 -4.59 -0.90 11.96
CA PHE A 113 -3.31 -1.43 12.41
C PHE A 113 -3.48 -2.57 13.42
N ASP A 114 -4.23 -2.36 14.50
CA ASP A 114 -4.40 -3.36 15.58
C ASP A 114 -5.12 -4.62 15.09
N ARG A 115 -6.02 -4.49 14.11
CA ARG A 115 -6.79 -5.63 13.61
C ARG A 115 -6.01 -6.45 12.59
N VAL A 116 -5.26 -5.77 11.74
CA VAL A 116 -4.37 -6.43 10.79
C VAL A 116 -3.22 -7.09 11.54
N SER A 117 -2.65 -6.45 12.56
CA SER A 117 -1.59 -7.05 13.40
C SER A 117 -2.12 -8.27 14.15
N THR A 118 -3.27 -8.19 14.81
CA THR A 118 -3.86 -9.33 15.54
C THR A 118 -4.21 -10.49 14.60
N GLY A 119 -4.79 -10.22 13.44
CA GLY A 119 -5.10 -11.26 12.44
C GLY A 119 -3.84 -11.94 11.88
N LEU A 120 -2.77 -11.16 11.68
CA LEU A 120 -1.46 -11.70 11.29
C LEU A 120 -0.84 -12.53 12.43
N GLU A 121 -0.90 -12.07 13.67
CA GLU A 121 -0.38 -12.77 14.84
C GLU A 121 -1.05 -14.14 15.03
N ILE A 122 -2.38 -14.26 14.86
CA ILE A 122 -3.08 -15.55 14.91
C ILE A 122 -2.62 -16.49 13.78
N GLY A 123 -2.29 -15.95 12.61
CA GLY A 123 -1.71 -16.72 11.50
C GLY A 123 -0.26 -17.16 11.78
N VAL A 124 0.52 -16.33 12.45
CA VAL A 124 1.93 -16.59 12.82
C VAL A 124 2.06 -17.53 14.03
N GLU A 125 1.16 -17.44 15.03
CA GLU A 125 1.11 -18.36 16.17
C GLU A 125 0.86 -19.81 15.73
N ARG A 126 0.14 -20.02 14.62
CA ARG A 126 -0.03 -21.34 13.98
C ARG A 126 1.29 -21.88 13.39
N ILE A 127 2.30 -21.04 13.14
CA ILE A 127 3.59 -21.40 12.53
C ILE A 127 4.69 -21.55 13.63
N ARG A 128 4.36 -21.43 14.91
CA ARG A 128 5.32 -21.05 15.96
C ARG A 128 6.18 -22.16 16.60
N GLN A 129 6.03 -23.43 16.23
CA GLN A 129 6.81 -24.52 16.85
C GLN A 129 7.90 -25.11 15.93
N TYR A 130 8.70 -24.25 15.28
CA TYR A 130 9.75 -24.74 14.40
C TYR A 130 11.17 -24.58 14.93
N PRO A 131 11.99 -25.63 14.81
CA PRO A 131 13.40 -25.57 15.13
C PRO A 131 14.17 -24.69 14.12
N MET A 132 15.16 -23.95 14.61
CA MET A 132 15.96 -22.96 13.86
C MET A 132 16.56 -23.51 12.55
N HIS A 133 16.79 -24.82 12.45
CA HIS A 133 17.32 -25.43 11.23
C HIS A 133 16.41 -25.23 10.01
N ILE A 134 15.09 -25.05 10.17
CA ILE A 134 14.17 -24.78 9.04
C ILE A 134 14.42 -23.41 8.41
N ALA A 135 14.75 -22.40 9.22
CA ALA A 135 15.15 -21.06 8.71
C ALA A 135 16.45 -21.13 7.89
N VAL A 136 17.41 -21.95 8.35
CA VAL A 136 18.66 -22.19 7.63
C VAL A 136 18.40 -22.93 6.33
N ILE A 137 17.59 -24.00 6.36
CA ILE A 137 17.18 -24.76 5.17
C ILE A 137 16.46 -23.86 4.16
N ALA A 138 15.55 -23.00 4.61
CA ALA A 138 14.84 -22.06 3.74
C ALA A 138 15.77 -21.07 3.06
N SER A 139 16.76 -20.55 3.79
CA SER A 139 17.77 -19.65 3.23
C SER A 139 18.66 -20.36 2.22
N VAL A 140 19.06 -21.61 2.49
CA VAL A 140 19.85 -22.43 1.54
C VAL A 140 19.04 -22.77 0.29
N ILE A 141 17.78 -23.19 0.43
CA ILE A 141 16.90 -23.49 -0.71
C ILE A 141 16.66 -22.23 -1.55
N THR A 142 16.46 -21.08 -0.92
CA THR A 142 16.34 -19.79 -1.61
C THR A 142 17.58 -19.49 -2.45
N ILE A 143 18.79 -19.71 -1.90
CA ILE A 143 20.05 -19.54 -2.65
C ILE A 143 20.09 -20.48 -3.86
N VAL A 144 19.77 -21.77 -3.67
CA VAL A 144 19.77 -22.76 -4.75
C VAL A 144 18.78 -22.38 -5.84
N ILE A 145 17.54 -22.02 -5.49
CA ILE A 145 16.50 -21.60 -6.45
C ILE A 145 16.95 -20.37 -7.24
N VAL A 146 17.52 -19.36 -6.57
CA VAL A 146 18.03 -18.17 -7.25
C VAL A 146 19.15 -18.52 -8.22
N LEU A 147 20.11 -19.37 -7.82
CA LEU A 147 21.21 -19.79 -8.69
C LEU A 147 20.71 -20.59 -9.90
N VAL A 148 19.73 -21.48 -9.71
CA VAL A 148 19.10 -22.24 -10.79
C VAL A 148 18.39 -21.30 -11.76
N ILE A 149 17.54 -20.39 -11.30
CA ILE A 149 16.83 -19.43 -12.18
C ILE A 149 17.84 -18.55 -12.92
N LYS A 150 18.91 -18.14 -12.25
CA LYS A 150 19.97 -17.31 -12.83
C LYS A 150 20.79 -18.06 -13.88
N SER A 151 20.92 -19.39 -13.78
CA SER A 151 21.62 -20.21 -14.78
C SER A 151 20.92 -20.21 -16.15
N PHE A 152 19.61 -19.98 -16.18
CA PHE A 152 18.83 -19.87 -17.42
C PHE A 152 18.76 -18.44 -17.97
N SER A 153 19.31 -17.45 -17.25
CA SER A 153 19.27 -16.05 -17.67
C SER A 153 20.44 -15.69 -18.61
N PRO A 154 20.18 -14.97 -19.73
CA PRO A 154 21.17 -14.72 -20.78
C PRO A 154 22.29 -13.73 -20.39
N LYS A 155 22.17 -13.00 -19.28
CA LYS A 155 23.21 -12.10 -18.74
C LYS A 155 23.93 -12.77 -17.57
N TYR A 156 24.99 -13.51 -17.87
CA TYR A 156 25.68 -14.35 -16.88
C TYR A 156 26.83 -13.62 -16.18
N THR A 157 26.52 -12.97 -15.05
CA THR A 157 27.51 -12.57 -14.03
C THR A 157 27.03 -13.05 -12.65
N PRO A 158 27.49 -14.23 -12.16
CA PRO A 158 26.94 -14.88 -10.96
C PRO A 158 26.89 -13.98 -9.72
N LEU A 159 27.88 -13.09 -9.55
CA LEU A 159 28.04 -12.24 -8.37
C LEU A 159 27.78 -10.73 -8.63
N LYS A 160 27.59 -10.30 -9.90
CA LYS A 160 27.48 -8.88 -10.27
C LYS A 160 26.33 -8.61 -11.26
N GLY A 161 25.09 -8.86 -10.83
CA GLY A 161 23.87 -8.57 -11.62
C GLY A 161 23.15 -9.82 -12.14
N GLY A 162 22.04 -9.64 -12.86
CA GLY A 162 21.22 -10.72 -13.44
C GLY A 162 19.95 -11.05 -12.63
N MET A 163 18.95 -11.62 -13.31
CA MET A 163 17.64 -11.92 -12.73
C MET A 163 17.62 -13.33 -12.10
N PRO A 164 17.08 -13.52 -10.87
CA PRO A 164 16.66 -12.54 -9.88
C PRO A 164 17.80 -12.11 -8.94
N SER A 165 17.59 -11.05 -8.14
CA SER A 165 18.59 -10.59 -7.18
C SER A 165 18.73 -11.53 -5.98
N GLY A 166 19.87 -12.23 -5.86
CA GLY A 166 20.12 -13.16 -4.76
C GLY A 166 20.26 -12.50 -3.39
N HIS A 167 20.86 -11.31 -3.30
CA HIS A 167 20.96 -10.59 -2.02
C HIS A 167 19.58 -10.19 -1.49
N ALA A 168 18.69 -9.75 -2.37
CA ALA A 168 17.32 -9.41 -2.01
C ALA A 168 16.51 -10.66 -1.60
N ALA A 169 16.71 -11.77 -2.29
CA ALA A 169 16.06 -13.04 -1.96
C ALA A 169 16.51 -13.58 -0.60
N ILE A 170 17.81 -13.61 -0.31
CA ILE A 170 18.34 -14.06 0.98
C ILE A 170 17.87 -13.13 2.10
N ALA A 171 18.00 -11.81 1.92
CA ALA A 171 17.56 -10.83 2.91
C ALA A 171 16.06 -10.99 3.20
N SER A 172 15.24 -11.20 2.17
CA SER A 172 13.81 -11.44 2.35
C SER A 172 13.54 -12.75 3.08
N SER A 173 14.22 -13.84 2.70
CA SER A 173 14.10 -15.15 3.36
C SER A 173 14.41 -15.06 4.86
N ILE A 174 15.51 -14.38 5.23
CA ILE A 174 15.92 -14.19 6.62
C ILE A 174 14.90 -13.31 7.36
N THR A 175 14.50 -12.18 6.79
CA THR A 175 13.52 -11.29 7.40
C THR A 175 12.18 -12.00 7.62
N THR A 176 11.73 -12.80 6.66
CA THR A 176 10.52 -13.64 6.81
C THR A 176 10.69 -14.69 7.90
N ALA A 177 11.84 -15.38 7.97
CA ALA A 177 12.09 -16.36 9.02
C ALA A 177 12.14 -15.73 10.42
N VAL A 178 12.77 -14.55 10.56
CA VAL A 178 12.80 -13.79 11.82
C VAL A 178 11.41 -13.31 12.20
N ALA A 179 10.61 -12.82 11.24
CA ALA A 179 9.23 -12.40 11.50
C ALA A 179 8.38 -13.56 12.03
N LEU A 180 8.52 -14.76 11.46
CA LEU A 180 7.79 -15.95 11.89
C LEU A 180 8.28 -16.52 13.22
N TRP A 181 9.59 -16.43 13.51
CA TRP A 181 10.18 -17.01 14.72
C TRP A 181 10.11 -16.08 15.93
N SER A 182 10.45 -14.80 15.75
CA SER A 182 10.69 -13.88 16.85
C SER A 182 9.42 -13.46 17.58
N SER A 183 8.27 -13.43 16.90
CA SER A 183 6.97 -12.95 17.43
C SER A 183 7.01 -11.54 18.05
N ASN A 184 8.12 -10.81 17.87
CA ASN A 184 8.30 -9.46 18.37
C ASN A 184 8.21 -8.51 17.19
N ILE A 185 7.19 -7.65 17.19
CA ILE A 185 6.96 -6.70 16.10
C ILE A 185 8.15 -5.73 15.94
N ASN A 186 8.80 -5.35 17.04
CA ASN A 186 9.98 -4.48 17.02
C ASN A 186 11.16 -5.11 16.26
N LEU A 187 11.44 -6.39 16.48
CA LEU A 187 12.50 -7.11 15.76
C LEU A 187 12.15 -7.28 14.28
N THR A 188 10.88 -7.53 13.97
CA THR A 188 10.40 -7.62 12.59
C THR A 188 10.55 -6.30 11.84
N ILE A 189 10.18 -5.18 12.47
CA ILE A 189 10.35 -3.83 11.89
C ILE A 189 11.82 -3.54 11.61
N LEU A 190 12.74 -3.86 12.54
CA LEU A 190 14.18 -3.68 12.31
C LEU A 190 14.68 -4.53 11.13
N CYS A 191 14.24 -5.78 11.01
CA CYS A 191 14.60 -6.64 9.89
C CYS A 191 13.98 -6.19 8.56
N LEU A 192 12.82 -5.54 8.56
CA LEU A 192 12.23 -4.92 7.38
C LEU A 192 13.01 -3.68 6.94
N ILE A 193 13.49 -2.86 7.88
CA ILE A 193 14.39 -1.73 7.59
C ILE A 193 15.69 -2.25 6.97
N LEU A 194 16.27 -3.32 7.53
CA LEU A 194 17.47 -3.95 6.95
C LEU A 194 17.21 -4.50 5.54
N LEU A 195 16.08 -5.18 5.31
CA LEU A 195 15.69 -5.65 3.98
C LEU A 195 15.59 -4.49 2.99
N PHE A 196 14.94 -3.40 3.41
CA PHE A 196 14.83 -2.19 2.59
C PHE A 196 16.19 -1.60 2.24
N LEU A 197 17.12 -1.47 3.20
CA LEU A 197 18.47 -0.98 2.96
C LEU A 197 19.25 -1.90 2.01
N VAL A 198 19.11 -3.23 2.13
CA VAL A 198 19.72 -4.20 1.21
C VAL A 198 19.15 -4.03 -0.20
N VAL A 199 17.83 -3.89 -0.36
CA VAL A 199 17.15 -3.67 -1.64
C VAL A 199 17.60 -2.35 -2.27
N GLN A 200 17.57 -1.27 -1.52
CA GLN A 200 17.99 0.06 -1.96
C GLN A 200 19.45 0.06 -2.42
N SER A 201 20.35 -0.53 -1.64
CA SER A 201 21.78 -0.68 -1.98
C SER A 201 21.99 -1.32 -3.35
N ARG A 202 21.18 -2.32 -3.73
CA ARG A 202 21.32 -3.02 -5.03
C ARG A 202 20.86 -2.18 -6.21
N ILE A 203 19.83 -1.36 -6.03
CA ILE A 203 19.31 -0.43 -7.05
C ILE A 203 20.27 0.75 -7.21
N GLU A 204 20.70 1.36 -6.10
CA GLU A 204 21.58 2.53 -6.10
C GLU A 204 22.97 2.23 -6.68
N SER A 205 23.51 1.04 -6.39
CA SER A 205 24.78 0.59 -6.96
C SER A 205 24.69 0.24 -8.46
N LYS A 206 23.51 0.37 -9.09
CA LYS A 206 23.23 -0.02 -10.49
C LYS A 206 23.61 -1.47 -10.82
N ILE A 207 23.61 -2.35 -9.80
CA ILE A 207 23.90 -3.78 -9.96
C ILE A 207 22.66 -4.52 -10.45
N HIS A 208 21.48 -4.11 -9.98
CA HIS A 208 20.19 -4.70 -10.32
C HIS A 208 19.13 -3.64 -10.60
N ASN A 209 18.17 -3.99 -11.46
CA ASN A 209 16.97 -3.17 -11.68
C ASN A 209 15.90 -3.47 -10.63
N PHE A 210 14.93 -2.56 -10.47
CA PHE A 210 13.80 -2.72 -9.55
C PHE A 210 13.10 -4.08 -9.71
N MET A 211 12.84 -4.52 -10.95
CA MET A 211 12.17 -5.81 -11.20
C MET A 211 13.00 -7.02 -10.76
N GLU A 212 14.32 -7.00 -10.93
CA GLU A 212 15.19 -8.10 -10.52
C GLU A 212 15.24 -8.22 -8.99
N VAL A 213 15.22 -7.08 -8.31
CA VAL A 213 15.19 -7.01 -6.85
C VAL A 213 13.83 -7.43 -6.31
N PHE A 214 12.75 -6.92 -6.88
CA PHE A 214 11.37 -7.27 -6.51
C PHE A 214 11.10 -8.77 -6.65
N VAL A 215 11.48 -9.38 -7.77
CA VAL A 215 11.35 -10.83 -7.98
C VAL A 215 12.20 -11.61 -6.99
N GLY A 216 13.42 -11.14 -6.69
CA GLY A 216 14.27 -11.74 -5.65
C GLY A 216 13.58 -11.75 -4.29
N THR A 217 13.05 -10.61 -3.84
CA THR A 217 12.32 -10.48 -2.58
C THR A 217 11.10 -11.42 -2.52
N ILE A 218 10.30 -11.49 -3.59
CA ILE A 218 9.15 -12.40 -3.67
C ILE A 218 9.58 -13.86 -3.52
N ILE A 219 10.65 -14.28 -4.22
CA ILE A 219 11.17 -15.66 -4.12
C ILE A 219 11.54 -15.99 -2.68
N GLY A 220 12.32 -15.13 -2.02
CA GLY A 220 12.72 -15.34 -0.63
C GLY A 220 11.54 -15.42 0.33
N PHE A 221 10.55 -14.54 0.17
CA PHE A 221 9.33 -14.55 0.98
C PHE A 221 8.50 -15.84 0.79
N ILE A 222 8.21 -16.21 -0.45
CA ILE A 222 7.37 -17.37 -0.77
C ILE A 222 8.04 -18.68 -0.35
N VAL A 223 9.33 -18.86 -0.66
CA VAL A 223 10.06 -20.09 -0.32
C VAL A 223 10.08 -20.30 1.20
N THR A 224 10.35 -19.23 1.96
CA THR A 224 10.36 -19.31 3.42
C THR A 224 8.98 -19.57 3.99
N LEU A 225 7.94 -18.87 3.52
CA LEU A 225 6.56 -19.14 3.95
C LEU A 225 6.12 -20.58 3.65
N PHE A 226 6.45 -21.09 2.47
CA PHE A 226 6.06 -22.43 2.04
C PHE A 226 6.76 -23.53 2.84
N LEU A 227 8.06 -23.37 3.13
CA LEU A 227 8.77 -24.33 3.98
C LEU A 227 8.24 -24.29 5.41
N PHE A 228 7.97 -23.11 5.94
CA PHE A 228 7.33 -22.97 7.25
C PHE A 228 5.86 -23.42 7.27
N SER A 229 5.20 -23.61 6.12
CA SER A 229 3.85 -24.21 6.08
C SER A 229 3.87 -25.73 5.92
N ILE A 230 4.81 -26.31 5.18
CA ILE A 230 4.89 -27.78 4.96
C ILE A 230 5.27 -28.55 6.21
N PHE A 231 6.26 -28.07 6.96
CA PHE A 231 6.77 -28.83 8.10
C PHE A 231 5.78 -28.81 9.30
N HIS A 232 4.60 -28.20 9.14
CA HIS A 232 3.64 -27.91 10.19
C HIS A 232 2.74 -29.12 10.22
N LYS A 233 3.14 -30.14 10.98
CA LYS A 233 2.17 -31.16 11.36
C LYS A 233 1.27 -30.58 12.46
N PRO A 234 -0.05 -30.78 12.36
CA PRO A 234 -1.01 -30.35 13.38
C PRO A 234 -0.73 -30.98 14.74
#